data_AF-A0A166HK49-F1
#
_entry.id   AF-A0A166HK49-F1
#
_cell.length_a   1.000
_cell.length_b   1.000
_cell.length_c   1.000
_cell.angle_alpha   90.00
_cell.angle_beta   90.00
_cell.angle_gamma   90.00
#
_symmetry.space_group_name_H-M   'P 1'
#
loop_
_entity.id
_entity.type
_entity.pdbx_description
1 polymer ?
#
loop_
_entity_poly.entity_id
_entity_poly.type
_entity_poly.pdbx_seq_one_letter_code
_entity_poly.pdbx_strand_id
1 'polypeptide(L)'
;MWAFAILLPFVGVAAQTLMTSANGYVQLSTAPEMRGRVMALYMAIFVGGTPIGAPVIGWVANSYGPRQAMLVGAASGIAAAAIGLGFHLRLRRAARLAAAEAVTGDRAVLRPRA
;
A
#
# COMPACT_ATOMS: atom_id res chain seq x y z
N MET A 1 5.33 4.08 -30.37
CA MET A 1 5.83 5.29 -29.68
C MET A 1 4.69 6.24 -29.27
N TRP A 2 3.69 6.49 -30.13
CA TRP A 2 2.50 7.31 -29.79
C TRP A 2 1.73 6.85 -28.53
N ALA A 3 1.49 5.55 -28.37
CA ALA A 3 0.81 5.02 -27.19
C ALA A 3 1.56 5.33 -25.88
N PHE A 4 2.90 5.30 -25.90
CA PHE A 4 3.71 5.64 -24.72
C PHE A 4 3.57 7.12 -24.37
N ALA A 5 3.66 8.01 -25.36
CA ALA A 5 3.50 9.45 -25.16
C ALA A 5 2.12 9.82 -24.59
N ILE A 6 1.05 9.14 -25.04
CA ILE A 6 -0.31 9.36 -24.56
C ILE A 6 -0.49 8.82 -23.14
N LEU A 7 0.06 7.65 -22.83
CA LEU A 7 -0.13 6.99 -21.52
C LEU A 7 0.72 7.62 -20.41
N LEU A 8 1.89 8.18 -20.74
CA LEU A 8 2.84 8.71 -19.76
C LEU A 8 2.25 9.80 -18.84
N PRO A 9 1.47 10.80 -19.33
CA PRO A 9 0.76 11.75 -18.48
C PRO A 9 -0.18 11.09 -17.48
N PHE A 10 -0.96 10.08 -17.90
CA PHE A 10 -1.90 9.38 -17.01
C PHE A 10 -1.17 8.59 -15.93
N VAL A 11 -0.07 7.94 -16.29
CA VAL A 11 0.80 7.24 -15.32
C VAL A 11 1.40 8.24 -14.33
N GLY A 12 1.87 9.40 -14.82
CA GLY A 12 2.40 10.47 -13.98
C GLY A 12 1.38 11.01 -12.98
N VAL A 13 0.16 11.31 -13.43
CA VAL A 13 -0.94 11.76 -12.56
C VAL A 13 -1.28 10.68 -11.53
N ALA A 14 -1.45 9.41 -11.96
CA ALA A 14 -1.75 8.31 -11.05
C ALA A 14 -0.66 8.12 -9.99
N ALA A 15 0.61 8.18 -10.39
CA ALA A 15 1.75 8.08 -9.47
C ALA A 15 1.76 9.23 -8.47
N GLN A 16 1.54 10.48 -8.92
CA GLN A 16 1.56 11.65 -8.05
C GLN A 16 0.38 11.68 -7.08
N THR A 17 -0.81 11.28 -7.54
CA THR A 17 -1.99 11.11 -6.68
C THR A 17 -1.72 10.07 -5.61
N LEU A 18 -1.19 8.91 -5.98
CA LEU A 18 -0.84 7.86 -5.03
C LEU A 18 0.17 8.34 -3.98
N MET A 19 1.23 9.03 -4.42
CA MET A 19 2.29 9.56 -3.56
C MET A 19 1.71 10.56 -2.54
N THR A 20 0.88 11.49 -3.01
CA THR A 20 0.23 12.52 -2.16
C THR A 20 -0.75 11.89 -1.18
N SER A 21 -1.60 10.97 -1.64
CA SER A 21 -2.56 10.26 -0.79
C SER A 21 -1.87 9.37 0.25
N ALA A 22 -0.79 8.67 -0.10
CA ALA A 22 -0.04 7.84 0.82
C ALA A 22 0.61 8.69 1.93
N ASN A 23 1.20 9.83 1.58
CA ASN A 23 1.77 10.77 2.55
C ASN A 23 0.70 11.27 3.53
N GLY A 24 -0.45 11.71 3.01
CA GLY A 24 -1.58 12.15 3.84
C GLY A 24 -2.12 11.02 4.71
N TYR A 25 -2.25 9.81 4.16
CA TYR A 25 -2.72 8.64 4.89
C TYR A 25 -1.83 8.32 6.10
N VAL A 26 -0.52 8.21 5.89
CA VAL A 26 0.44 7.91 6.97
C VAL A 26 0.41 8.99 8.06
N GLN A 27 0.27 10.26 7.68
CA GLN A 27 0.20 11.36 8.64
C GLN A 27 -1.10 11.33 9.46
N LEU A 28 -2.24 11.04 8.82
CA LEU A 28 -3.55 10.99 9.46
C LEU A 28 -3.76 9.73 10.32
N SER A 29 -3.10 8.62 9.97
CA SER A 29 -3.18 7.37 10.73
C SER A 29 -2.22 7.31 11.92
N THR A 30 -1.35 8.32 12.09
CA THR A 30 -0.32 8.33 13.13
C THR A 30 -0.63 9.36 14.21
N ALA A 31 -0.46 8.96 15.48
CA ALA A 31 -0.59 9.85 16.63
C ALA A 31 0.34 11.07 16.50
N PRO A 32 -0.08 12.29 16.91
CA PRO A 32 0.68 13.52 16.72
C PRO A 32 2.14 13.44 17.19
N GLU A 33 2.36 12.85 18.35
CA GLU A 33 3.67 12.71 19.00
C GLU A 33 4.65 11.80 18.23
N MET A 34 4.12 10.89 17.42
CA MET A 34 4.92 9.86 16.71
C MET A 34 5.09 10.16 15.22
N ARG A 35 4.45 11.21 14.68
CA ARG A 35 4.48 11.52 13.24
C ARG A 35 5.91 11.65 12.69
N GLY A 36 6.80 12.33 13.41
CA GLY A 36 8.18 12.51 12.98
C GLY A 36 8.94 11.17 12.83
N ARG A 37 8.76 10.26 13.79
CA ARG A 37 9.40 8.93 13.77
C ARG A 37 8.83 8.04 12.67
N VAL A 38 7.51 8.03 12.50
CA VAL A 38 6.85 7.23 11.45
C VAL A 38 7.20 7.76 10.07
N MET A 39 7.19 9.08 9.86
CA MET A 39 7.58 9.68 8.59
C MET A 39 9.05 9.44 8.26
N ALA A 40 9.95 9.46 9.25
CA ALA A 40 11.36 9.12 9.04
C ALA A 40 11.51 7.68 8.54
N LEU A 41 10.83 6.71 9.15
CA LEU A 41 10.83 5.32 8.70
C LEU A 41 10.22 5.17 7.29
N TYR A 42 9.09 5.84 7.05
CA TYR A 42 8.41 5.83 5.76
C TYR A 42 9.31 6.38 4.64
N MET A 43 9.98 7.52 4.86
CA MET A 43 10.95 8.09 3.92
C MET A 43 12.18 7.21 3.74
N ALA A 44 12.71 6.62 4.80
CA ALA A 44 13.84 5.70 4.74
C ALA A 44 13.53 4.49 3.83
N ILE A 45 12.32 3.93 3.93
CA ILE A 45 11.85 2.85 3.06
C ILE A 45 11.67 3.34 1.62
N PHE A 46 11.02 4.50 1.43
CA PHE A 46 10.71 5.03 0.10
C PHE A 46 11.98 5.34 -0.70
N VAL A 47 12.95 6.01 -0.09
CA VAL A 47 14.24 6.32 -0.72
C VAL A 47 15.11 5.08 -0.78
N GLY A 48 15.14 4.27 0.28
CA GLY A 48 15.98 3.06 0.39
C GLY A 48 15.60 1.93 -0.57
N GLY A 49 14.36 1.88 -1.06
CA GLY A 49 13.94 0.91 -2.06
C GLY A 49 14.54 1.17 -3.45
N THR A 50 14.79 2.42 -3.80
CA THR A 50 15.31 2.83 -5.12
C THR A 50 16.69 2.26 -5.46
N PRO A 51 17.72 2.35 -4.59
CA PRO A 51 19.04 1.78 -4.89
C PRO A 51 19.04 0.26 -5.04
N ILE A 52 17.99 -0.43 -4.56
CA ILE A 52 17.81 -1.87 -4.74
C ILE A 52 17.02 -2.15 -6.03
N GLY A 53 15.93 -1.42 -6.25
CA GLY A 53 15.07 -1.58 -7.42
C GLY A 53 15.75 -1.19 -8.73
N ALA A 54 16.55 -0.11 -8.73
CA ALA A 54 17.18 0.40 -9.94
C ALA A 54 18.16 -0.60 -10.59
N PRO A 55 19.08 -1.25 -9.86
CA PRO A 55 19.92 -2.31 -10.44
C PRO A 55 19.13 -3.52 -10.93
N VAL A 56 18.10 -3.95 -10.20
CA VAL A 56 17.26 -5.10 -10.60
C VAL A 56 16.55 -4.81 -11.92
N ILE A 57 15.87 -3.66 -12.01
CA ILE A 57 15.16 -3.25 -13.23
C ILE A 57 16.15 -2.99 -14.38
N GLY A 58 17.30 -2.37 -14.09
CA GLY A 58 18.37 -2.15 -15.06
C GLY A 58 18.92 -3.45 -15.64
N TRP A 59 19.16 -4.46 -14.79
CA TRP A 59 19.61 -5.79 -15.24
C TRP A 59 18.57 -6.47 -16.13
N VAL A 60 17.27 -6.39 -15.78
CA VAL A 60 16.19 -6.91 -16.63
C VAL A 60 16.13 -6.16 -17.96
N ALA A 61 16.28 -4.84 -17.95
CA ALA A 61 16.28 -4.02 -19.16
C ALA A 61 17.45 -4.38 -20.09
N ASN A 62 18.65 -4.62 -19.54
CA ASN A 62 19.82 -5.01 -20.30
C ASN A 62 19.71 -6.43 -20.89
N SER A 63 19.09 -7.37 -20.16
CA SER A 63 19.03 -8.78 -20.56
C SER A 63 17.84 -9.10 -21.48
N TYR A 64 16.67 -8.51 -21.21
CA TYR A 64 15.41 -8.84 -21.88
C TYR A 64 14.76 -7.66 -22.61
N GLY A 65 15.43 -6.50 -22.60
CA GLY A 65 14.97 -5.28 -23.23
C GLY A 65 14.03 -4.42 -22.36
N PRO A 66 13.83 -3.15 -22.75
CA PRO A 66 13.07 -2.17 -21.94
C PRO A 66 11.60 -2.57 -21.69
N ARG A 67 10.97 -3.24 -22.65
CA ARG A 67 9.54 -3.61 -22.54
C ARG A 67 9.29 -4.59 -21.39
N GLN A 68 10.19 -5.55 -21.18
CA GLN A 68 10.07 -6.54 -20.11
C GLN A 68 10.32 -5.89 -18.74
N ALA A 69 11.29 -4.97 -18.66
CA ALA A 69 11.53 -4.17 -17.46
C ALA A 69 10.28 -3.36 -17.04
N MET A 70 9.55 -2.78 -17.99
CA MET A 70 8.27 -2.10 -17.72
C MET A 70 7.20 -3.06 -17.18
N LEU A 71 7.11 -4.28 -17.71
CA LEU A 71 6.16 -5.28 -17.21
C LEU A 71 6.48 -5.72 -15.78
N VAL A 72 7.76 -5.87 -15.43
CA VAL A 72 8.19 -6.18 -14.06
C VAL A 72 7.77 -5.05 -13.10
N GLY A 73 7.98 -3.80 -13.48
CA GLY A 73 7.52 -2.65 -12.70
C GLY A 73 5.99 -2.65 -12.53
N ALA A 74 5.23 -2.86 -13.60
CA ALA A 74 3.77 -2.94 -13.54
C ALA A 74 3.30 -4.09 -12.63
N ALA A 75 3.90 -5.27 -12.76
CA ALA A 75 3.60 -6.44 -11.93
C ALA A 75 3.88 -6.18 -10.45
N SER A 76 4.99 -5.51 -10.12
CA SER A 76 5.30 -5.14 -8.73
C SER A 76 4.26 -4.20 -8.12
N GLY A 77 3.76 -3.22 -8.91
CA GLY A 77 2.72 -2.30 -8.46
C GLY A 77 1.39 -3.03 -8.18
N ILE A 78 1.00 -3.95 -9.06
CA ILE A 78 -0.18 -4.80 -8.89
C ILE A 78 -0.02 -5.70 -7.65
N ALA A 79 1.15 -6.32 -7.47
CA ALA A 79 1.45 -7.15 -6.30
C ALA A 79 1.36 -6.34 -5.00
N ALA A 80 1.95 -5.15 -4.96
CA ALA A 80 1.87 -4.24 -3.82
C ALA A 80 0.42 -3.86 -3.50
N ALA A 81 -0.38 -3.53 -4.51
CA ALA A 81 -1.80 -3.23 -4.36
C ALA A 81 -2.60 -4.44 -3.82
N ALA A 82 -2.34 -5.64 -4.35
CA ALA A 82 -3.00 -6.87 -3.90
C ALA A 82 -2.66 -7.20 -2.43
N ILE A 83 -1.39 -7.07 -2.05
CA ILE A 83 -0.93 -7.27 -0.66
C ILE A 83 -1.61 -6.24 0.26
N GLY A 84 -1.59 -4.96 -0.12
CA GLY A 84 -2.22 -3.88 0.64
C GLY A 84 -3.72 -4.08 0.82
N LEU A 85 -4.43 -4.44 -0.26
CA LEU A 85 -5.86 -4.75 -0.20
C LEU A 85 -6.14 -5.98 0.68
N GLY A 86 -5.34 -7.04 0.54
CA GLY A 86 -5.45 -8.22 1.38
C GLY A 86 -5.28 -7.91 2.86
N PHE A 87 -4.30 -7.09 3.21
CA PHE A 87 -4.06 -6.64 4.59
C PHE A 87 -5.22 -5.79 5.11
N HIS A 88 -5.69 -4.83 4.33
CA HIS A 88 -6.84 -3.98 4.68
C HIS A 88 -8.12 -4.78 4.93
N LEU A 89 -8.41 -5.76 4.07
CA LEU A 89 -9.56 -6.64 4.23
C LEU A 89 -9.42 -7.54 5.45
N ARG A 90 -8.21 -8.05 5.75
CA ARG A 90 -7.95 -8.85 6.95
C ARG A 90 -8.17 -8.05 8.23
N LEU A 91 -7.65 -6.83 8.31
CA LEU A 91 -7.85 -5.95 9.47
C LEU A 91 -9.33 -5.62 9.67
N ARG A 92 -10.06 -5.31 8.60
CA ARG A 92 -11.51 -5.05 8.69
C ARG A 92 -12.30 -6.26 9.13
N ARG A 93 -11.93 -7.46 8.68
CA ARG A 93 -12.56 -8.71 9.14
C ARG A 93 -12.32 -8.93 10.62
N ALA A 94 -11.08 -8.81 11.08
CA ALA A 94 -10.73 -8.97 12.50
C ALA A 94 -11.52 -7.99 13.39
N ALA A 95 -11.58 -6.72 13.01
CA ALA A 95 -12.35 -5.70 13.75
C ALA A 95 -13.85 -6.01 13.80
N ARG A 96 -14.44 -6.51 12.69
CA ARG A 96 -15.86 -6.90 12.63
C ARG A 96 -16.16 -8.11 13.52
N LEU A 97 -15.28 -9.10 13.55
CA LEU A 97 -15.43 -10.29 14.39
C LEU A 97 -15.37 -9.92 15.88
N ALA A 98 -14.39 -9.11 16.27
CA ALA A 98 -14.29 -8.61 17.65
C ALA A 98 -15.53 -7.82 18.08
N ALA A 99 -16.10 -6.99 17.19
CA ALA A 99 -17.35 -6.27 17.47
C ALA A 99 -18.56 -7.21 17.61
N ALA A 100 -18.64 -8.27 16.80
CA ALA A 100 -19.72 -9.25 16.88
C ALA A 100 -19.64 -10.10 18.17
N GLU A 101 -18.43 -10.44 18.61
CA GLU A 101 -18.18 -11.11 19.89
C GLU A 101 -18.59 -10.23 21.08
N ALA A 102 -18.23 -8.94 21.05
CA ALA A 102 -18.61 -8.00 22.11
C ALA A 102 -20.14 -7.86 22.26
N VAL A 103 -20.87 -7.77 21.14
CA VAL A 103 -22.35 -7.71 21.15
C VAL A 103 -22.97 -9.03 21.63
N THR A 104 -22.35 -10.16 21.30
CA THR A 104 -22.84 -11.49 21.71
C THR A 104 -22.59 -11.74 23.20
N GLY A 105 -21.41 -11.37 23.71
CA GLY A 105 -21.06 -11.44 25.12
C GLY A 105 -22.00 -10.59 25.99
N ASP A 106 -22.30 -9.37 25.55
CA ASP A 106 -23.24 -8.47 26.24
C ASP A 106 -24.67 -9.05 26.31
N ARG A 107 -25.14 -9.66 25.21
CA ARG A 107 -26.43 -10.36 25.16
C ARG A 107 -26.50 -11.60 26.04
N ALA A 108 -25.40 -12.30 26.26
CA ALA A 108 -25.34 -13.46 27.15
C ALA A 108 -25.41 -13.04 28.63
N VAL A 109 -24.84 -11.89 28.98
CA VAL A 109 -24.90 -11.31 30.34
C VAL A 109 -26.30 -10.80 30.68
N LEU A 110 -27.03 -10.23 29.70
CA LEU A 110 -28.36 -9.64 29.91
C LEU A 110 -29.53 -10.64 29.90
N ARG A 111 -29.31 -11.95 29.72
CA ARG A 111 -30.38 -12.94 29.89
C ARG A 111 -30.60 -13.22 31.38
N PRO A 112 -31.74 -12.81 31.97
CA PRO A 112 -32.05 -13.18 33.35
C PRO A 112 -32.18 -14.70 33.38
N ARG A 113 -31.49 -15.35 34.32
CA ARG A 113 -31.71 -16.76 34.66
C ARG A 113 -33.13 -16.87 35.22
N ALA A 114 -34.08 -17.19 34.34
CA ALA A 114 -35.44 -17.59 34.71
C ALA A 114 -35.42 -19.01 35.29
#